data_AF-A0A7W0I524-F1
#
_entry.id   AF-A0A7W0I524-F1
#
_cell.length_a   1.000
_cell.length_b   1.000
_cell.length_c   1.000
_cell.angle_alpha   90.00
_cell.angle_beta   90.00
_cell.angle_gamma   90.00
#
_symmetry.space_group_name_H-M   'P 1'
#
loop_
_entity.id
_entity.type
_entity.pdbx_description
1 polymer ?
#
loop_
_entity_poly.entity_id
_entity_poly.type
_entity_poly.pdbx_seq_one_letter_code
_entity_poly.pdbx_strand_id
1 'polypeptide(L)'
;MKKLLTVTMILFFITSSVNASSTRGDFEGNPIVSVKTNGSELKVEDVPAINYNGRTMVPIYMLKQLGADVAWDDSTYSVNVTLKNEQTQNNVKETSIMNAYNWLSDTDMQIYMFASKLQQYMDLDQVPNLKDLLDRDYLELTDEYNKSLEYATSVYKQYGAETGINEILASQSKILESVGQTKELLKIWMTRKSDAQISSSLQMSVFNSIENSQKNIINTNKYAHTTFVQK
;
A
#
# COMPACT_ATOMS: atom_id res chain seq x y z
N MET A 1 86.35 36.27 0.99
CA MET A 1 85.04 36.09 1.69
C MET A 1 83.87 35.79 0.75
N LYS A 2 84.08 35.23 -0.47
CA LYS A 2 82.99 34.92 -1.42
C LYS A 2 82.63 33.42 -1.52
N LYS A 3 83.44 32.54 -0.90
CA LYS A 3 83.22 31.08 -0.91
C LYS A 3 82.49 30.55 0.33
N LEU A 4 82.32 31.39 1.37
CA LEU A 4 81.60 31.00 2.60
C LEU A 4 80.08 31.20 2.47
N LEU A 5 79.65 32.15 1.63
CA LEU A 5 78.24 32.52 1.46
C LEU A 5 77.48 31.55 0.53
N THR A 6 78.19 30.85 -0.35
CA THR A 6 77.63 29.80 -1.21
C THR A 6 77.41 28.48 -0.48
N VAL A 7 78.12 28.22 0.62
CA VAL A 7 77.96 26.98 1.41
C VAL A 7 76.74 27.04 2.33
N THR A 8 76.40 28.22 2.88
CA THR A 8 75.19 28.39 3.71
C THR A 8 73.89 28.39 2.92
N MET A 9 73.91 28.84 1.65
CA MET A 9 72.72 28.85 0.79
C MET A 9 72.36 27.46 0.23
N ILE A 10 73.34 26.55 0.12
CA ILE A 10 73.12 25.16 -0.29
C ILE A 10 72.64 24.30 0.90
N LEU A 11 72.99 24.67 2.14
CA LEU A 11 72.57 23.95 3.35
C LEU A 11 71.09 24.16 3.73
N PHE A 12 70.42 25.19 3.17
CA PHE A 12 69.00 25.46 3.41
C PHE A 12 68.05 24.68 2.48
N PHE A 13 68.58 23.93 1.51
CA PHE A 13 67.77 23.11 0.58
C PHE A 13 67.58 21.66 1.06
N ILE A 14 68.10 21.30 2.23
CA ILE A 14 67.97 19.94 2.76
C ILE A 14 66.84 19.93 3.80
N THR A 15 65.71 19.37 3.34
CA THR A 15 64.60 18.78 4.12
C THR A 15 63.71 19.71 4.93
N SER A 16 62.87 20.50 4.25
CA SER A 16 61.48 20.66 4.71
C SER A 16 60.62 19.60 4.04
N SER A 17 60.54 18.41 4.64
CA SER A 17 59.40 17.53 4.35
C SER A 17 58.15 18.24 4.83
N VAL A 18 57.44 18.91 3.91
CA VAL A 18 56.09 19.39 4.17
C VAL A 18 55.21 18.15 4.30
N ASN A 19 54.92 17.74 5.53
CA ASN A 19 53.82 16.81 5.76
C ASN A 19 52.55 17.59 5.43
N ALA A 20 51.94 17.27 4.29
CA ALA A 20 50.64 17.78 3.92
C ALA A 20 49.61 17.15 4.86
N SER A 21 49.45 17.72 6.07
CA SER A 21 48.33 17.40 6.94
C SER A 21 47.05 17.67 6.18
N SER A 22 46.12 16.72 6.19
CA SER A 22 44.84 16.96 5.58
C SER A 22 44.13 18.14 6.26
N THR A 23 43.30 18.87 5.51
CA THR A 23 42.59 20.07 6.00
C THR A 23 41.62 19.78 7.16
N ARG A 24 41.35 18.50 7.44
CA ARG A 24 40.45 18.03 8.50
C ARG A 24 41.17 17.23 9.59
N GLY A 25 42.50 17.15 9.52
CA GLY A 25 43.32 16.32 10.41
C GLY A 25 43.31 14.84 10.02
N ASP A 26 44.21 14.08 10.63
CA ASP A 26 44.40 12.66 10.32
C ASP A 26 43.97 11.80 11.51
N PHE A 27 43.40 10.63 11.24
CA PHE A 27 43.09 9.58 12.21
C PHE A 27 43.93 8.36 11.89
N GLU A 28 44.78 7.93 12.82
CA GLU A 28 45.74 6.82 12.61
C GLU A 28 46.58 6.99 11.32
N GLY A 29 47.02 8.23 11.04
CA GLY A 29 47.81 8.58 9.86
C GLY A 29 47.03 8.65 8.54
N ASN A 30 45.70 8.53 8.58
CA ASN A 30 44.83 8.61 7.40
C ASN A 30 44.00 9.90 7.41
N PRO A 31 43.90 10.64 6.30
CA PRO A 31 43.07 11.84 6.20
C PRO A 31 41.61 11.61 6.60
N ILE A 32 41.06 12.46 7.46
CA ILE A 32 39.64 12.39 7.86
C ILE A 32 38.74 12.87 6.71
N VAL A 33 37.66 12.12 6.47
CA VAL A 33 36.62 12.39 5.47
C VAL A 33 35.34 12.84 6.18
N SER A 34 34.75 13.96 5.75
CA SER A 34 33.44 14.42 6.24
C SER A 34 32.32 13.66 5.53
N VAL A 35 31.38 13.12 6.31
CA VAL A 35 30.18 12.42 5.83
C VAL A 35 28.96 13.28 6.12
N LYS A 36 28.11 13.49 5.11
CA LYS A 36 26.92 14.33 5.20
C LYS A 36 25.66 13.58 4.77
N THR A 37 24.55 13.86 5.42
CA THR A 37 23.20 13.47 5.01
C THR A 37 22.34 14.72 4.86
N ASN A 38 21.66 14.88 3.72
CA ASN A 38 20.82 16.05 3.42
C ASN A 38 21.51 17.41 3.69
N GLY A 39 22.82 17.50 3.44
CA GLY A 39 23.63 18.70 3.66
C GLY A 39 24.18 18.87 5.09
N SER A 40 23.68 18.11 6.06
CA SER A 40 24.14 18.13 7.46
C SER A 40 25.22 17.09 7.71
N GLU A 41 26.28 17.44 8.46
CA GLU A 41 27.32 16.48 8.84
C GLU A 41 26.79 15.43 9.83
N LEU A 42 27.18 14.18 9.63
CA LEU A 42 26.90 13.10 10.57
C LEU A 42 27.76 13.25 11.82
N LYS A 43 27.23 12.80 12.96
CA LYS A 43 27.94 12.83 14.23
C LYS A 43 29.01 11.73 14.24
N VAL A 44 30.24 12.07 14.61
CA VAL A 44 31.30 11.10 14.89
C VAL A 44 31.32 10.83 16.39
N GLU A 45 31.27 9.56 16.81
CA GLU A 45 31.27 9.19 18.23
C GLU A 45 32.61 8.61 18.67
N ASP A 46 33.20 7.73 17.87
CA ASP A 46 34.47 7.07 18.15
C ASP A 46 35.46 7.18 16.99
N VAL A 47 35.10 6.63 15.82
CA VAL A 47 35.97 6.50 14.66
C VAL A 47 35.40 7.36 13.53
N PRO A 48 36.17 8.30 12.97
CA PRO A 48 35.72 9.08 11.82
C PRO A 48 35.77 8.24 10.53
N ALA A 49 35.10 8.71 9.48
CA ALA A 49 35.41 8.20 8.15
C ALA A 49 36.81 8.66 7.72
N ILE A 50 37.56 7.79 7.07
CA ILE A 50 38.95 8.05 6.70
C ILE A 50 39.19 7.73 5.23
N ASN A 51 40.18 8.38 4.64
CA ASN A 51 40.73 7.99 3.35
C ASN A 51 41.88 7.02 3.59
N TYR A 52 41.61 5.72 3.41
CA TYR A 52 42.60 4.67 3.49
C TYR A 52 43.04 4.27 2.08
N ASN A 53 44.29 4.60 1.72
CA ASN A 53 44.89 4.27 0.42
C ASN A 53 44.05 4.71 -0.80
N GLY A 54 43.50 5.93 -0.75
CA GLY A 54 42.67 6.49 -1.84
C GLY A 54 41.21 6.02 -1.81
N ARG A 55 40.79 5.25 -0.79
CA ARG A 55 39.42 4.76 -0.63
C ARG A 55 38.82 5.31 0.65
N THR A 56 37.58 5.77 0.58
CA THR A 56 36.84 6.18 1.78
C THR A 56 36.38 4.95 2.54
N MET A 57 36.83 4.83 3.78
CA MET A 57 36.34 3.84 4.75
C MET A 57 35.39 4.57 5.70
N VAL A 58 34.13 4.15 5.70
CA VAL A 58 33.09 4.71 6.57
C VAL A 58 32.74 3.67 7.64
N PRO A 59 32.88 4.00 8.94
CA PRO A 59 32.46 3.11 10.01
C PRO A 59 30.98 2.76 9.91
N ILE A 60 30.68 1.46 9.93
CA ILE A 60 29.34 0.94 9.65
C ILE A 60 28.28 1.41 10.67
N TYR A 61 28.69 1.77 11.89
CA TYR A 61 27.80 2.33 12.91
C TYR A 61 27.16 3.65 12.45
N MET A 62 27.81 4.41 11.56
CA MET A 62 27.26 5.68 11.04
C MET A 62 25.95 5.45 10.27
N LEU A 63 25.71 4.25 9.75
CA LEU A 63 24.43 3.90 9.11
C LEU A 63 23.26 3.89 10.10
N LYS A 64 23.50 3.73 11.41
CA LYS A 64 22.44 3.84 12.43
C LYS A 64 21.83 5.23 12.46
N GLN A 65 22.62 6.27 12.19
CA GLN A 65 22.14 7.66 12.09
C GLN A 65 21.29 7.89 10.83
N LEU A 66 21.33 6.96 9.87
CA LEU A 66 20.52 6.95 8.66
C LEU A 66 19.29 6.04 8.78
N GLY A 67 18.99 5.53 9.99
CA GLY A 67 17.84 4.66 10.24
C GLY A 67 18.06 3.18 9.93
N ALA A 68 19.31 2.77 9.70
CA ALA A 68 19.66 1.36 9.58
C ALA A 68 19.75 0.70 10.97
N ASP A 69 19.23 -0.51 11.10
CA ASP A 69 19.62 -1.42 12.16
C ASP A 69 20.90 -2.15 11.75
N VAL A 70 21.88 -2.18 12.64
CA VAL A 70 23.21 -2.75 12.37
C VAL A 70 23.53 -3.71 13.50
N ALA A 71 23.47 -5.00 13.18
CA ALA A 71 23.71 -6.11 14.10
C ALA A 71 25.08 -6.73 13.80
N TRP A 72 25.93 -6.79 14.82
CA TRP A 72 27.22 -7.48 14.75
C TRP A 72 27.06 -8.91 15.27
N ASP A 73 27.65 -9.86 14.55
CA ASP A 73 27.75 -11.26 14.97
C ASP A 73 29.23 -11.63 15.19
N ASP A 74 29.61 -11.72 16.46
CA ASP A 74 30.96 -12.10 16.88
C ASP A 74 31.36 -13.51 16.43
N SER A 75 30.40 -14.44 16.30
CA SER A 75 30.68 -15.83 15.96
C SER A 75 31.10 -16.00 14.51
N THR A 76 30.56 -15.17 13.62
CA THR A 76 30.82 -15.23 12.17
C THR A 76 31.67 -14.07 11.68
N TYR A 77 32.05 -13.12 12.55
CA TYR A 77 32.70 -11.87 12.18
C TYR A 77 31.95 -11.14 11.07
N SER A 78 30.62 -11.11 11.16
CA SER A 78 29.75 -10.53 10.13
C SER A 78 28.91 -9.39 10.70
N VAL A 79 28.53 -8.47 9.81
CA VAL A 79 27.57 -7.41 10.11
C VAL A 79 26.32 -7.65 9.26
N ASN A 80 25.16 -7.73 9.90
CA ASN A 80 23.88 -7.68 9.22
C ASN A 80 23.30 -6.26 9.31
N VAL A 81 22.90 -5.69 8.17
CA VAL A 81 22.34 -4.34 8.08
C VAL A 81 20.92 -4.43 7.54
N THR A 82 19.97 -3.88 8.29
CA THR A 82 18.55 -3.82 7.89
C THR A 82 18.09 -2.37 7.82
N LEU A 83 17.61 -1.93 6.67
CA LEU A 83 17.01 -0.60 6.51
C LEU A 83 15.49 -0.70 6.76
N LYS A 84 15.00 0.01 7.78
CA LYS A 84 13.54 0.16 7.98
C LYS A 84 13.02 1.21 7.01
N ASN A 85 12.66 0.81 5.79
CA ASN A 85 11.99 1.72 4.86
C ASN A 85 10.53 1.90 5.28
N GLU A 86 10.26 2.89 6.14
CA GLU A 86 8.89 3.30 6.48
C GLU A 86 8.09 3.71 5.23
N GLN A 87 8.75 4.26 4.20
CA GLN A 87 8.13 4.58 2.92
C GLN A 87 7.62 3.33 2.17
N THR A 88 8.29 2.18 2.27
CA THR A 88 7.84 0.95 1.60
C THR A 88 6.61 0.37 2.31
N GLN A 89 6.55 0.43 3.64
CA GLN A 89 5.40 -0.08 4.38
C GLN A 89 4.15 0.80 4.23
N ASN A 90 4.31 2.13 4.19
CA ASN A 90 3.20 3.05 3.95
C ASN A 90 2.62 2.87 2.53
N ASN A 91 3.48 2.74 1.52
CA ASN A 91 3.03 2.47 0.15
C ASN A 91 2.29 1.13 0.03
N VAL A 92 2.77 0.07 0.69
CA VAL A 92 2.10 -1.24 0.68
C VAL A 92 0.76 -1.19 1.41
N LYS A 93 0.68 -0.50 2.55
CA LYS A 93 -0.57 -0.31 3.29
C LYS A 93 -1.60 0.45 2.46
N GLU A 94 -1.24 1.61 1.92
CA GLU A 94 -2.15 2.42 1.10
C GLU A 94 -2.61 1.65 -0.15
N THR A 95 -1.69 0.95 -0.82
CA THR A 95 -2.03 0.13 -2.01
C THR A 95 -3.00 -0.99 -1.65
N SER A 96 -2.78 -1.70 -0.54
CA SER A 96 -3.65 -2.80 -0.11
C SER A 96 -5.04 -2.30 0.26
N ILE A 97 -5.13 -1.18 0.96
CA ILE A 97 -6.41 -0.53 1.31
C ILE A 97 -7.11 -0.06 0.03
N MET A 98 -6.39 0.57 -0.90
CA MET A 98 -6.97 1.05 -2.17
C MET A 98 -7.52 -0.09 -3.01
N ASN A 99 -6.76 -1.19 -3.12
CA ASN A 99 -7.22 -2.38 -3.83
C ASN A 99 -8.48 -2.98 -3.17
N ALA A 100 -8.58 -2.96 -1.84
CA ALA A 100 -9.78 -3.45 -1.16
C ALA A 100 -10.99 -2.58 -1.52
N TYR A 101 -10.82 -1.26 -1.54
CA TYR A 101 -11.87 -0.35 -1.99
C TYR A 101 -12.28 -0.57 -3.45
N ASN A 102 -11.33 -0.84 -4.34
CA ASN A 102 -11.63 -1.16 -5.73
C ASN A 102 -12.49 -2.43 -5.84
N TRP A 103 -12.07 -3.52 -5.18
CA TRP A 103 -12.85 -4.76 -5.11
C TRP A 103 -14.27 -4.54 -4.56
N LEU A 104 -14.39 -3.79 -3.46
CA LEU A 104 -15.69 -3.49 -2.85
C LEU A 104 -16.57 -2.65 -3.79
N SER A 105 -16.02 -1.61 -4.40
CA SER A 105 -16.74 -0.73 -5.35
C SER A 105 -17.21 -1.49 -6.60
N ASP A 106 -16.33 -2.33 -7.17
CA ASP A 106 -16.66 -3.18 -8.31
C ASP A 106 -17.78 -4.16 -7.95
N THR A 107 -17.73 -4.74 -6.74
CA THR A 107 -18.77 -5.64 -6.24
C THR A 107 -20.10 -4.90 -6.06
N ASP A 108 -20.10 -3.70 -5.51
CA ASP A 108 -21.30 -2.86 -5.38
C ASP A 108 -21.94 -2.57 -6.73
N MET A 109 -21.12 -2.25 -7.72
CA MET A 109 -21.58 -2.02 -9.09
C MET A 109 -22.19 -3.28 -9.69
N GLN A 110 -21.56 -4.45 -9.50
CA GLN A 110 -22.11 -5.72 -9.98
C GLN A 110 -23.44 -6.07 -9.32
N ILE A 111 -23.58 -5.87 -8.01
CA ILE A 111 -24.85 -6.05 -7.29
C ILE A 111 -25.93 -5.11 -7.86
N TYR A 112 -25.60 -3.84 -8.06
CA TYR A 112 -26.51 -2.86 -8.65
C TYR A 112 -26.92 -3.23 -10.09
N MET A 113 -25.95 -3.65 -10.92
CA MET A 113 -26.20 -4.07 -12.29
C MET A 113 -27.11 -5.30 -12.32
N PHE A 114 -26.88 -6.27 -11.45
CA PHE A 114 -27.76 -7.44 -11.34
C PHE A 114 -29.17 -7.03 -10.89
N ALA A 115 -29.31 -6.18 -9.86
CA ALA A 115 -30.60 -5.67 -9.41
C ALA A 115 -31.35 -4.93 -10.54
N SER A 116 -30.64 -4.13 -11.33
CA SER A 116 -31.19 -3.44 -12.51
C SER A 116 -31.58 -4.43 -13.61
N LYS A 117 -30.84 -5.53 -13.77
CA LYS A 117 -31.16 -6.60 -14.71
C LYS A 117 -32.44 -7.34 -14.33
N LEU A 118 -32.72 -7.51 -13.03
CA LEU A 118 -34.00 -8.08 -12.56
C LEU A 118 -35.20 -7.28 -13.09
N GLN A 119 -35.09 -5.95 -13.13
CA GLN A 119 -36.13 -5.11 -13.69
C GLN A 119 -36.35 -5.40 -15.18
N GLN A 120 -35.28 -5.48 -15.95
CA GLN A 120 -35.34 -5.78 -17.39
C GLN A 120 -36.01 -7.14 -17.66
N TYR A 121 -35.73 -8.14 -16.81
CA TYR A 121 -36.34 -9.46 -16.94
C TYR A 121 -37.86 -9.48 -16.70
N MET A 122 -38.43 -8.48 -16.01
CA MET A 122 -39.88 -8.36 -15.88
C MET A 122 -40.55 -7.95 -17.20
N ASP A 123 -39.83 -7.22 -18.05
CA ASP A 123 -40.33 -6.70 -19.32
C ASP A 123 -40.13 -7.68 -20.49
N LEU A 124 -39.37 -8.76 -20.28
CA LEU A 124 -39.12 -9.77 -21.29
C LEU A 124 -40.24 -10.84 -21.33
N ASP A 125 -40.83 -11.00 -22.51
CA ASP A 125 -41.69 -12.14 -22.82
C ASP A 125 -40.92 -13.19 -23.65
N GLN A 126 -41.21 -14.47 -23.40
CA GLN A 126 -40.76 -15.60 -24.24
C GLN A 126 -39.24 -15.87 -24.28
N VAL A 127 -38.45 -15.53 -23.25
CA VAL A 127 -37.03 -15.93 -23.18
C VAL A 127 -36.90 -17.39 -22.70
N PRO A 128 -36.40 -18.33 -23.52
CA PRO A 128 -36.16 -19.70 -23.09
C PRO A 128 -35.10 -19.74 -21.99
N ASN A 129 -35.25 -20.64 -21.01
CA ASN A 129 -34.27 -20.89 -19.95
C ASN A 129 -33.89 -19.65 -19.11
N LEU A 130 -34.77 -18.63 -19.05
CA LEU A 130 -34.52 -17.40 -18.30
C LEU A 130 -34.20 -17.66 -16.82
N LYS A 131 -34.81 -18.68 -16.21
CA LYS A 131 -34.51 -19.10 -14.83
C LYS A 131 -33.07 -19.58 -14.67
N ASP A 132 -32.56 -20.36 -15.62
CA ASP A 132 -31.20 -20.89 -15.57
C ASP A 132 -30.18 -19.78 -15.81
N LEU A 133 -30.47 -18.85 -16.73
CA LEU A 133 -29.65 -17.65 -16.95
C LEU A 133 -29.57 -16.79 -15.69
N LEU A 134 -30.70 -16.59 -15.03
CA LEU A 134 -30.79 -15.82 -13.79
C LEU A 134 -29.99 -16.46 -12.65
N ASP A 135 -30.09 -17.78 -12.49
CA ASP A 135 -29.36 -18.51 -11.46
C ASP A 135 -27.84 -18.52 -11.76
N ARG A 136 -27.44 -18.64 -13.02
CA ARG A 136 -26.02 -18.53 -13.43
C ARG A 136 -25.47 -17.13 -13.16
N ASP A 137 -26.15 -16.08 -13.60
CA ASP A 137 -25.69 -14.70 -13.43
C ASP A 137 -25.57 -14.35 -11.93
N TYR A 138 -26.48 -14.86 -11.10
CA TYR A 138 -26.41 -14.68 -9.66
C TYR A 138 -25.24 -15.46 -9.04
N LEU A 139 -24.98 -16.69 -9.53
CA LEU A 139 -23.82 -17.48 -9.09
C LEU A 139 -22.50 -16.74 -9.38
N GLU A 140 -22.35 -16.20 -10.60
CA GLU A 140 -21.19 -15.38 -10.99
C GLU A 140 -21.02 -14.17 -10.06
N LEU A 141 -22.12 -13.44 -9.79
CA LEU A 141 -22.11 -12.32 -8.84
C LEU A 141 -21.64 -12.76 -7.44
N THR A 142 -22.15 -13.88 -6.93
CA THR A 142 -21.78 -14.37 -5.60
C THR A 142 -20.34 -14.85 -5.52
N ASP A 143 -19.78 -15.40 -6.60
CA ASP A 143 -18.38 -15.80 -6.69
C ASP A 143 -17.45 -14.58 -6.61
N GLU A 144 -17.74 -13.54 -7.39
CA GLU A 144 -17.00 -12.27 -7.34
C GLU A 144 -17.13 -11.58 -5.97
N TYR A 145 -18.33 -11.58 -5.38
CA TYR A 145 -18.54 -11.09 -4.01
C TYR A 145 -17.67 -11.84 -3.00
N ASN A 146 -17.57 -13.18 -3.07
CA ASN A 146 -16.80 -13.96 -2.12
C ASN A 146 -15.29 -13.68 -2.22
N LYS A 147 -14.76 -13.49 -3.43
CA LYS A 147 -13.36 -13.07 -3.65
C LYS A 147 -13.08 -11.70 -3.04
N SER A 148 -13.99 -10.75 -3.29
CA SER A 148 -13.93 -9.40 -2.72
C SER A 148 -13.99 -9.43 -1.19
N LEU A 149 -14.92 -10.19 -0.62
CA LEU A 149 -15.09 -10.40 0.82
C LEU A 149 -13.82 -10.95 1.46
N GLU A 150 -13.22 -11.99 0.88
CA GLU A 150 -11.99 -12.60 1.39
C GLU A 150 -10.85 -11.59 1.43
N TYR A 151 -10.60 -10.91 0.30
CA TYR A 151 -9.53 -9.93 0.18
C TYR A 151 -9.73 -8.75 1.13
N ALA A 152 -10.90 -8.11 1.11
CA ALA A 152 -11.23 -6.97 1.97
C ALA A 152 -11.16 -7.36 3.45
N THR A 153 -11.61 -8.55 3.82
CA THR A 153 -11.49 -9.06 5.20
C THR A 153 -10.03 -9.22 5.62
N SER A 154 -9.14 -9.70 4.73
CA SER A 154 -7.72 -9.79 5.06
C SER A 154 -7.09 -8.41 5.29
N VAL A 155 -7.44 -7.42 4.46
CA VAL A 155 -6.96 -6.04 4.58
C VAL A 155 -7.46 -5.41 5.87
N TYR A 156 -8.75 -5.60 6.21
CA TYR A 156 -9.32 -5.15 7.47
C TYR A 156 -8.61 -5.75 8.68
N LYS A 157 -8.37 -7.07 8.69
CA LYS A 157 -7.66 -7.76 9.78
C LYS A 157 -6.24 -7.23 9.97
N GLN A 158 -5.57 -6.84 8.87
CA GLN A 158 -4.20 -6.36 8.90
C GLN A 158 -4.08 -4.89 9.32
N TYR A 159 -5.02 -4.02 8.90
CA TYR A 159 -4.88 -2.56 9.05
C TYR A 159 -5.94 -1.88 9.94
N GLY A 160 -6.96 -2.61 10.40
CA GLY A 160 -7.87 -2.19 11.46
C GLY A 160 -9.08 -1.33 11.05
N ALA A 161 -9.83 -0.91 12.08
CA ALA A 161 -11.17 -0.29 11.99
C ALA A 161 -11.22 1.11 11.38
N GLU A 162 -10.09 1.82 11.30
CA GLU A 162 -10.03 3.17 10.71
C GLU A 162 -10.33 3.18 9.20
N THR A 163 -10.37 2.01 8.57
CA THR A 163 -10.62 1.86 7.13
C THR A 163 -12.11 1.84 6.77
N GLY A 164 -13.05 1.62 7.71
CA GLY A 164 -14.47 1.51 7.36
C GLY A 164 -14.87 0.27 6.53
N ILE A 165 -13.91 -0.63 6.25
CA ILE A 165 -14.11 -1.81 5.40
C ILE A 165 -15.16 -2.76 6.00
N ASN A 166 -15.15 -2.94 7.32
CA ASN A 166 -16.08 -3.86 7.99
C ASN A 166 -17.55 -3.41 7.84
N GLU A 167 -17.79 -2.10 7.90
CA GLU A 167 -19.11 -1.49 7.72
C GLU A 167 -19.60 -1.67 6.27
N ILE A 168 -18.70 -1.53 5.30
CA ILE A 168 -19.01 -1.79 3.89
C ILE A 168 -19.37 -3.26 3.68
N LEU A 169 -18.55 -4.19 4.20
CA LEU A 169 -18.80 -5.63 4.10
C LEU A 169 -20.16 -6.03 4.69
N ALA A 170 -20.48 -5.50 5.88
CA ALA A 170 -21.76 -5.74 6.53
C ALA A 170 -22.95 -5.20 5.72
N SER A 171 -22.79 -4.06 5.07
CA SER A 171 -23.82 -3.46 4.22
C SER A 171 -23.99 -4.24 2.90
N GLN A 172 -22.88 -4.59 2.23
CA GLN A 172 -22.88 -5.39 1.00
C GLN A 172 -23.55 -6.74 1.19
N SER A 173 -23.26 -7.44 2.29
CA SER A 173 -23.86 -8.73 2.61
C SER A 173 -25.39 -8.67 2.64
N LYS A 174 -25.94 -7.64 3.32
CA LYS A 174 -27.40 -7.44 3.43
C LYS A 174 -28.05 -7.16 2.08
N ILE A 175 -27.37 -6.42 1.22
CA ILE A 175 -27.91 -6.05 -0.09
C ILE A 175 -27.86 -7.24 -1.03
N LEU A 176 -26.76 -7.98 -1.04
CA LEU A 176 -26.67 -9.23 -1.80
C LEU A 176 -27.79 -10.20 -1.41
N GLU A 177 -28.04 -10.35 -0.11
CA GLU A 177 -29.16 -11.16 0.39
C GLU A 177 -30.51 -10.64 -0.13
N SER A 178 -30.78 -9.34 -0.01
CA SER A 178 -32.01 -8.71 -0.51
C SER A 178 -32.19 -8.91 -2.02
N VAL A 179 -31.13 -8.77 -2.80
CA VAL A 179 -31.13 -8.99 -4.25
C VAL A 179 -31.40 -10.46 -4.58
N GLY A 180 -30.82 -11.40 -3.83
CA GLY A 180 -31.11 -12.83 -3.94
C GLY A 180 -32.57 -13.17 -3.62
N GLN A 181 -33.16 -12.52 -2.62
CA GLN A 181 -34.59 -12.68 -2.31
C GLN A 181 -35.48 -12.15 -3.44
N THR A 182 -35.15 -10.99 -4.01
CA THR A 182 -35.85 -10.43 -5.18
C THR A 182 -35.75 -11.37 -6.39
N LYS A 183 -34.58 -11.98 -6.61
CA LYS A 183 -34.37 -13.00 -7.66
C LYS A 183 -35.30 -14.21 -7.49
N GLU A 184 -35.44 -14.75 -6.28
CA GLU A 184 -36.35 -15.87 -6.04
C GLU A 184 -37.82 -15.46 -6.18
N LEU A 185 -38.19 -14.24 -5.76
CA LEU A 185 -39.53 -13.70 -5.97
C LEU A 185 -39.85 -13.55 -7.46
N LEU A 186 -38.88 -13.12 -8.28
CA LEU A 186 -39.00 -13.06 -9.73
C LEU A 186 -39.26 -14.45 -10.33
N LYS A 187 -38.55 -15.49 -9.87
CA LYS A 187 -38.78 -16.88 -10.30
C LYS A 187 -40.18 -17.37 -9.97
N ILE A 188 -40.71 -17.01 -8.80
CA ILE A 188 -42.10 -17.32 -8.40
C ILE A 188 -43.08 -16.59 -9.34
N TRP A 189 -42.89 -15.28 -9.55
CA TRP A 189 -43.73 -14.48 -10.42
C TRP A 189 -43.79 -15.02 -11.86
N MET A 190 -42.68 -15.50 -12.41
CA MET A 190 -42.64 -16.14 -13.74
C MET A 190 -43.57 -17.34 -13.87
N THR A 191 -43.91 -18.01 -12.76
CA THR A 191 -44.86 -19.14 -12.75
C THR A 191 -46.30 -18.72 -12.45
N ARG A 192 -46.51 -17.50 -11.97
CA ARG A 192 -47.79 -16.98 -11.47
C ARG A 192 -48.05 -15.56 -11.97
N LYS A 193 -47.79 -15.29 -13.27
CA LYS A 193 -47.88 -13.93 -13.85
C LYS A 193 -49.24 -13.26 -13.67
N SER A 194 -50.33 -14.01 -13.52
CA SER A 194 -51.69 -13.49 -13.30
C SER A 194 -51.99 -13.08 -11.84
N ASP A 195 -51.08 -13.35 -10.91
CA ASP A 195 -51.25 -12.99 -9.49
C ASP A 195 -50.84 -11.52 -9.26
N ALA A 196 -51.83 -10.68 -8.98
CA ALA A 196 -51.64 -9.25 -8.78
C ALA A 196 -50.84 -8.92 -7.51
N GLN A 197 -50.97 -9.73 -6.45
CA GLN A 197 -50.24 -9.53 -5.21
C GLN A 197 -48.75 -9.83 -5.42
N ILE A 198 -48.44 -10.97 -6.05
CA ILE A 198 -47.06 -11.34 -6.36
C ILE A 198 -46.41 -10.31 -7.29
N SER A 199 -47.14 -9.82 -8.29
CA SER A 199 -46.65 -8.78 -9.21
C SER A 199 -46.29 -7.47 -8.46
N SER A 200 -47.16 -7.03 -7.55
CA SER A 200 -46.95 -5.81 -6.77
C SER A 200 -45.78 -5.96 -5.79
N SER A 201 -45.69 -7.12 -5.12
CA SER A 201 -44.56 -7.45 -4.24
C SER A 201 -43.24 -7.48 -5.00
N LEU A 202 -43.22 -8.06 -6.20
CA LEU A 202 -42.02 -8.11 -7.03
C LEU A 202 -41.56 -6.71 -7.44
N GLN A 203 -42.48 -5.86 -7.93
CA GLN A 203 -42.15 -4.49 -8.32
C GLN A 203 -41.51 -3.71 -7.18
N MET A 204 -42.07 -3.82 -5.97
CA MET A 204 -41.53 -3.18 -4.78
C MET A 204 -40.16 -3.75 -4.39
N SER A 205 -40.00 -5.08 -4.46
CA SER A 205 -38.74 -5.74 -4.14
C SER A 205 -37.62 -5.32 -5.11
N VAL A 206 -37.91 -5.26 -6.41
CA VAL A 206 -36.98 -4.78 -7.44
C VAL A 206 -36.60 -3.32 -7.21
N PHE A 207 -37.58 -2.45 -6.96
CA PHE A 207 -37.33 -1.04 -6.67
C PHE A 207 -36.39 -0.88 -5.46
N ASN A 208 -36.70 -1.54 -4.34
CA ASN A 208 -35.89 -1.48 -3.13
C ASN A 208 -34.49 -2.07 -3.35
N SER A 209 -34.34 -3.17 -4.08
CA SER A 209 -33.04 -3.75 -4.40
C SER A 209 -32.17 -2.78 -5.19
N ILE A 210 -32.73 -2.10 -6.20
CA ILE A 210 -32.01 -1.10 -6.99
C ILE A 210 -31.61 0.09 -6.11
N GLU A 211 -32.56 0.67 -5.38
CA GLU A 211 -32.34 1.85 -4.53
C GLU A 211 -31.28 1.57 -3.44
N ASN A 212 -31.40 0.43 -2.76
CA ASN A 212 -30.45 0.06 -1.71
C ASN A 212 -29.05 -0.21 -2.27
N SER A 213 -28.94 -0.83 -3.45
CA SER A 213 -27.65 -1.03 -4.12
C SER A 213 -26.99 0.31 -4.47
N GLN A 214 -27.76 1.29 -4.97
CA GLN A 214 -27.25 2.65 -5.23
C GLN A 214 -26.77 3.34 -3.95
N LYS A 215 -27.57 3.26 -2.87
CA LYS A 215 -27.18 3.81 -1.57
C LYS A 215 -25.88 3.17 -1.06
N ASN A 216 -25.64 1.90 -1.36
CA ASN A 216 -24.41 1.22 -0.97
C ASN A 216 -23.20 1.69 -1.72
N ILE A 217 -23.30 1.88 -3.04
CA ILE A 217 -22.22 2.48 -3.84
C ILE A 217 -21.81 3.83 -3.24
N ILE A 218 -22.80 4.66 -2.88
CA ILE A 218 -22.56 5.96 -2.25
C ILE A 218 -21.88 5.78 -0.88
N ASN A 219 -22.30 4.80 -0.08
CA ASN A 219 -21.70 4.50 1.21
C ASN A 219 -20.24 4.07 1.09
N THR A 220 -19.91 3.15 0.18
CA THR A 220 -18.54 2.71 -0.11
C THR A 220 -17.66 3.89 -0.55
N ASN A 221 -18.15 4.72 -1.46
CA ASN A 221 -17.44 5.91 -1.92
C ASN A 221 -17.19 6.91 -0.78
N LYS A 222 -18.13 7.06 0.16
CA LYS A 222 -17.96 7.90 1.34
C LYS A 222 -16.79 7.42 2.20
N TYR A 223 -16.72 6.13 2.49
CA TYR A 223 -15.61 5.54 3.26
C TYR A 223 -14.27 5.68 2.54
N ALA A 224 -14.23 5.43 1.23
CA ALA A 224 -13.03 5.61 0.40
C ALA A 224 -12.53 7.05 0.47
N HIS A 225 -13.44 8.02 0.31
CA HIS A 225 -13.11 9.44 0.38
C HIS A 225 -12.56 9.83 1.75
N THR A 226 -13.21 9.41 2.85
CA THR A 226 -12.72 9.70 4.20
C THR A 226 -11.36 9.09 4.49
N THR A 227 -11.05 7.94 3.88
CA THR A 227 -9.79 7.22 4.10
C THR A 227 -8.61 7.89 3.40
N PHE A 228 -8.81 8.42 2.19
CA PHE A 228 -7.72 8.91 1.34
C PHE A 228 -7.64 10.43 1.15
N VAL A 229 -8.73 11.18 1.39
CA VAL A 229 -8.80 12.62 1.04
C VAL A 229 -8.77 13.52 2.29
N GLN A 230 -9.11 13.00 3.47
CA GLN A 230 -9.16 13.79 4.71
C GLN A 230 -7.91 13.66 5.61
N LYS A 231 -6.82 13.04 5.12
CA LYS A 231 -5.51 12.99 5.81
C LYS A 231 -4.54 14.00 5.20
#